data_AF-A0A3F2S5B4-F1
#
_entry.id   AF-A0A3F2S5B4-F1
#
_cell.length_a   1.000
_cell.length_b   1.000
_cell.length_c   1.000
_cell.angle_alpha   90.00
_cell.angle_beta   90.00
_cell.angle_gamma   90.00
#
_symmetry.space_group_name_H-M   'P 1'
#
loop_
_entity.id
_entity.type
_entity.pdbx_description
1 polymer ?
#
loop_
_entity_poly.entity_id
_entity_poly.type
_entity_poly.pdbx_seq_one_letter_code
_entity_poly.pdbx_strand_id
1 'polypeptide(L)'
;MGGEGAEAILQRVEKATEVLALQHVSPDDIAVLSQTLDELQSLIVTFRVQRVLELSGPQLMQAGADLYNAPRAALKALVETEKTKKQEDEQIKTFPRYLLAVTRFVAAKIMDLSLICSKGGGQDAGVKRSNHFMDECIDVLRSFGRVGMLMLESASIDCGRCEEYLKLAKEALSSSLQLWSRIGLAHLTKFKQGLELEDVVDDLWDFCMDRMLVPYKSCYAKELLDLMKSVSDGFHRSNQHELQTPFVEEALRVCDSLETNGDESLARLVDAFKQRVLVNFLQSLCATADTERAEACYQLIPANREPKILLLMVNLYIDANDFEKAQQLLLLLFQQDNLDDSIEGARSYAQGLSFSEDGLDIYRHLLYNYGDSSFEINLDIACNLALDENKRYQAMDEIKRLKDVALENEQYEADKYHCLCWVANIL
;
A
#
# COMPACT_ATOMS: atom_id res chain seq x y z
N MET A 1 33.04 -12.91 -30.83
CA MET A 1 33.22 -11.53 -30.33
C MET A 1 32.79 -11.50 -28.87
N GLY A 2 33.53 -12.19 -28.00
CA GLY A 2 33.29 -12.27 -26.56
C GLY A 2 34.53 -11.70 -25.86
N GLY A 3 34.33 -10.69 -25.00
CA GLY A 3 35.40 -10.00 -24.30
C GLY A 3 35.02 -8.64 -23.69
N GLU A 4 34.10 -7.87 -24.30
CA GLU A 4 33.94 -6.45 -23.94
C GLU A 4 33.05 -6.15 -22.72
N GLY A 5 32.38 -7.14 -22.14
CA GLY A 5 31.30 -6.87 -21.18
C GLY A 5 31.73 -6.56 -19.74
N ALA A 6 32.50 -7.46 -19.12
CA ALA A 6 32.97 -7.31 -17.73
C ALA A 6 33.95 -6.15 -17.61
N GLU A 7 34.86 -6.09 -18.58
CA GLU A 7 35.93 -5.12 -18.62
C GLU A 7 35.37 -3.70 -18.72
N ALA A 8 34.27 -3.49 -19.44
CA ALA A 8 33.59 -2.20 -19.50
C ALA A 8 33.01 -1.77 -18.14
N ILE A 9 32.44 -2.69 -17.36
CA ILE A 9 31.97 -2.38 -15.99
C ILE A 9 33.17 -2.05 -15.10
N LEU A 10 34.22 -2.89 -15.13
CA LEU A 10 35.41 -2.73 -14.28
C LEU A 10 36.12 -1.39 -14.56
N GLN A 11 36.33 -1.03 -15.82
CA GLN A 11 36.93 0.25 -16.22
C GLN A 11 36.10 1.45 -15.73
N ARG A 12 34.78 1.33 -15.71
CA ARG A 12 33.88 2.42 -15.30
C ARG A 12 33.77 2.53 -13.79
N VAL A 13 33.86 1.40 -13.08
CA VAL A 13 34.02 1.37 -11.63
C VAL A 13 35.34 2.02 -11.22
N GLU A 14 36.45 1.68 -11.88
CA GLU A 14 37.77 2.27 -11.64
C GLU A 14 37.71 3.78 -11.84
N LYS A 15 37.23 4.23 -12.99
CA LYS A 15 37.04 5.66 -13.28
C LYS A 15 36.18 6.39 -12.24
N ALA A 16 35.05 5.81 -11.82
CA ALA A 16 34.20 6.42 -10.81
C ALA A 16 34.91 6.50 -9.43
N THR A 17 35.67 5.46 -9.08
CA THR A 17 36.42 5.39 -7.82
C THR A 17 37.56 6.39 -7.79
N GLU A 18 38.29 6.55 -8.90
CA GLU A 18 39.35 7.57 -9.05
C GLU A 18 38.80 8.99 -8.88
N VAL A 19 37.66 9.29 -9.53
CA VAL A 19 37.00 10.60 -9.42
C VAL A 19 36.54 10.87 -7.98
N LEU A 20 36.00 9.86 -7.30
CA LEU A 20 35.57 9.97 -5.89
C LEU A 20 36.74 10.10 -4.91
N ALA A 21 37.96 9.73 -5.30
CA ALA A 21 39.15 9.86 -4.48
C ALA A 21 39.77 11.28 -4.51
N LEU A 22 39.29 12.16 -5.39
CA LEU A 22 39.78 13.53 -5.50
C LEU A 22 39.47 14.34 -4.23
N GLN A 23 40.48 15.08 -3.74
CA GLN A 23 40.35 15.93 -2.55
C GLN A 23 39.65 17.27 -2.83
N HIS A 24 39.63 17.69 -4.09
CA HIS A 24 39.00 18.92 -4.55
C HIS A 24 38.10 18.59 -5.74
N VAL A 25 36.81 18.88 -5.60
CA VAL A 25 35.80 18.52 -6.59
C VAL A 25 35.48 19.74 -7.44
N SER A 26 35.70 19.63 -8.75
CA SER A 26 35.28 20.62 -9.74
C SER A 26 33.90 20.27 -10.35
N PRO A 27 33.21 21.22 -11.00
CA PRO A 27 31.99 20.93 -11.75
C PRO A 27 32.19 19.87 -12.84
N ASP A 28 33.37 19.82 -13.45
CA ASP A 28 33.71 18.82 -14.46
C ASP A 28 33.79 17.42 -13.84
N ASP A 29 34.35 17.29 -12.63
CA ASP A 29 34.41 16.01 -11.90
C ASP A 29 33.00 15.49 -11.55
N ILE A 30 32.09 16.40 -11.18
CA ILE A 30 30.67 16.08 -10.92
C ILE A 30 30.01 15.55 -12.20
N ALA A 31 30.23 16.21 -13.33
CA ALA A 31 29.69 15.79 -14.62
C ALA A 31 30.27 14.43 -15.07
N VAL A 32 31.57 14.22 -14.90
CA VAL A 32 32.25 12.95 -15.20
C VAL A 32 31.70 11.82 -14.34
N LEU A 33 31.51 12.04 -13.04
CA LEU A 33 30.92 11.03 -12.15
C LEU A 33 29.48 10.71 -12.55
N SER A 34 28.64 11.74 -12.78
CA SER A 34 27.25 11.55 -13.20
C SER A 34 27.16 10.72 -14.48
N GLN A 35 27.92 11.10 -15.51
CA GLN A 35 27.94 10.36 -16.78
C GLN A 35 28.41 8.92 -16.58
N THR A 36 29.44 8.70 -15.75
CA THR A 36 29.97 7.36 -15.50
C THR A 36 28.95 6.47 -14.78
N LEU A 37 28.17 7.03 -13.85
CA LEU A 37 27.10 6.32 -13.16
C LEU A 37 25.93 5.97 -14.09
N ASP A 38 25.57 6.86 -15.02
CA ASP A 38 24.54 6.60 -16.03
C ASP A 38 24.97 5.49 -17.00
N GLU A 39 26.23 5.54 -17.46
CA GLU A 39 26.85 4.48 -18.28
C GLU A 39 26.83 3.13 -17.55
N LEU A 40 27.22 3.10 -16.27
CA LEU A 40 27.18 1.88 -15.44
C LEU A 40 25.75 1.33 -15.31
N GLN A 41 24.76 2.17 -15.03
CA GLN A 41 23.36 1.73 -14.94
C GLN A 41 22.86 1.12 -16.25
N SER A 42 23.15 1.76 -17.39
CA SER A 42 22.79 1.25 -18.71
C SER A 42 23.44 -0.12 -18.99
N LEU A 43 24.72 -0.27 -18.65
CA LEU A 43 25.43 -1.55 -18.78
C LEU A 43 24.80 -2.64 -17.91
N ILE A 44 24.52 -2.35 -16.64
CA ILE A 44 23.89 -3.31 -15.71
C ILE A 44 22.54 -3.80 -16.24
N VAL A 45 21.69 -2.90 -16.74
CA VAL A 45 20.39 -3.26 -17.32
C VAL A 45 20.57 -4.17 -18.53
N THR A 46 21.52 -3.84 -19.41
CA THR A 46 21.82 -4.63 -20.61
C THR A 46 22.28 -6.04 -20.24
N PHE A 47 23.17 -6.17 -19.26
CA PHE A 47 23.68 -7.48 -18.85
C PHE A 47 22.68 -8.33 -18.08
N ARG A 48 21.74 -7.74 -17.33
CA ARG A 48 20.66 -8.50 -16.67
C ARG A 48 19.78 -9.27 -17.64
N VAL A 49 19.66 -8.80 -18.88
CA VAL A 49 18.83 -9.43 -19.93
C VAL A 49 19.59 -10.53 -20.68
N GLN A 50 20.93 -10.48 -20.70
CA GLN A 50 21.76 -11.45 -21.40
C GLN A 50 21.98 -12.72 -20.54
N ARG A 51 21.54 -13.89 -21.05
CA ARG A 51 21.56 -15.17 -20.32
C ARG A 51 22.95 -15.84 -20.22
N VAL A 52 23.94 -15.38 -20.97
CA VAL A 52 25.30 -15.94 -20.97
C VAL A 52 26.26 -14.79 -20.77
N LEU A 53 26.79 -14.71 -19.55
CA LEU A 53 27.72 -13.68 -19.13
C LEU A 53 29.09 -14.37 -18.94
N GLU A 54 30.06 -14.08 -19.80
CA GLU A 54 31.49 -14.35 -19.56
C GLU A 54 32.03 -13.35 -18.51
N LEU A 55 31.29 -13.18 -17.41
CA LEU A 55 31.60 -12.25 -16.34
C LEU A 55 32.16 -13.05 -15.17
N SER A 56 33.34 -12.67 -14.67
CA SER A 56 33.86 -13.22 -13.43
C SER A 56 33.07 -12.64 -12.26
N GLY A 57 32.15 -13.45 -11.70
CA GLY A 57 31.37 -13.09 -10.50
C GLY A 57 32.24 -12.51 -9.37
N PRO A 58 33.34 -13.16 -8.97
CA PRO A 58 34.22 -12.63 -7.92
C PRO A 58 34.83 -11.26 -8.23
N GLN A 59 35.22 -10.99 -9.48
CA GLN A 59 35.77 -9.69 -9.86
C GLN A 59 34.71 -8.58 -9.81
N LEU A 60 33.47 -8.88 -10.23
CA LEU A 60 32.36 -7.95 -10.14
C LEU A 60 31.94 -7.69 -8.69
N MET A 61 31.98 -8.72 -7.84
CA MET A 61 31.70 -8.57 -6.41
C MET A 61 32.70 -7.60 -5.77
N GLN A 62 34.00 -7.81 -6.02
CA GLN A 62 35.05 -6.93 -5.51
C GLN A 62 34.91 -5.50 -6.02
N ALA A 63 34.71 -5.31 -7.33
CA ALA A 63 34.54 -3.99 -7.93
C ALA A 63 33.30 -3.26 -7.37
N GLY A 64 32.20 -3.99 -7.18
CA GLY A 64 31.02 -3.46 -6.52
C GLY A 64 31.30 -3.04 -5.08
N ALA A 65 32.03 -3.85 -4.31
CA ALA A 65 32.40 -3.51 -2.93
C ALA A 65 33.33 -2.28 -2.85
N ASP A 66 34.29 -2.16 -3.77
CA ASP A 66 35.19 -1.01 -3.84
C ASP A 66 34.40 0.28 -4.13
N LEU A 67 33.52 0.26 -5.15
CA LEU A 67 32.67 1.40 -5.49
C LEU A 67 31.70 1.76 -4.36
N TYR A 68 31.17 0.77 -3.64
CA TYR A 68 30.25 0.97 -2.52
C TYR A 68 30.92 1.74 -1.36
N ASN A 69 32.21 1.49 -1.16
CA ASN A 69 33.00 2.10 -0.09
C ASN A 69 33.63 3.44 -0.48
N ALA A 70 33.88 3.68 -1.78
CA ALA A 70 34.45 4.91 -2.30
C ALA A 70 33.80 6.22 -1.77
N PRO A 71 32.46 6.37 -1.74
CA PRO A 71 31.83 7.61 -1.29
C PRO A 71 31.82 7.79 0.25
N ARG A 72 32.34 6.83 1.04
CA ARG A 72 32.21 6.83 2.51
C ARG A 72 32.82 8.06 3.17
N ALA A 73 34.01 8.48 2.74
CA ALA A 73 34.70 9.64 3.29
C ALA A 73 33.93 10.94 2.97
N ALA A 74 33.49 11.09 1.72
CA ALA A 74 32.70 12.24 1.27
C ALA A 74 31.34 12.33 1.98
N LEU A 75 30.64 11.21 2.15
CA LEU A 75 29.38 11.16 2.91
C LEU A 75 29.57 11.57 4.38
N LYS A 76 30.66 11.13 5.02
CA LYS A 76 30.96 11.49 6.41
C LYS A 76 31.24 12.99 6.55
N ALA A 77 32.06 13.55 5.66
CA ALA A 77 32.35 14.98 5.63
C ALA A 77 31.07 15.81 5.42
N LEU A 78 30.19 15.37 4.51
CA LEU A 78 28.91 16.03 4.23
C LEU A 78 28.00 16.06 5.48
N VAL A 79 27.87 14.94 6.19
CA VAL A 79 27.08 14.87 7.44
C VAL A 79 27.68 15.75 8.55
N GLU A 80 29.00 15.86 8.64
CA GLU A 80 29.67 16.75 9.60
C GLU A 80 29.38 18.23 9.28
N THR A 81 29.45 18.63 8.00
CA THR A 81 29.16 20.01 7.57
C THR A 81 27.70 20.43 7.80
N GLU A 82 26.74 19.50 7.70
CA GLU A 82 25.32 19.79 7.89
C GLU A 82 24.93 19.96 9.36
N LYS A 83 25.66 19.32 10.27
CA LYS A 83 25.45 19.46 11.72
C LYS A 83 25.97 20.79 12.24
N THR A 84 27.05 21.31 11.66
CA THR A 84 27.63 22.62 12.01
C THR A 84 26.95 23.73 11.20
N LYS A 85 25.71 24.09 11.55
CA LYS A 85 25.00 25.24 10.95
C LYS A 85 25.74 26.56 11.21
N LYS A 86 26.77 26.90 10.42
CA LYS A 86 27.34 28.26 10.30
C LYS A 86 27.95 28.48 8.91
N GLN A 87 27.22 29.31 8.15
CA GLN A 87 27.67 30.39 7.27
C GLN A 87 28.76 30.19 6.20
N GLU A 88 28.36 30.66 5.01
CA GLU A 88 29.11 31.52 4.07
C GLU A 88 30.12 30.89 3.11
N ASP A 89 29.74 30.94 1.82
CA ASP A 89 30.58 31.20 0.64
C ASP A 89 31.91 30.46 0.44
N GLU A 90 32.13 29.33 1.10
CA GLU A 90 33.13 28.38 0.65
C GLU A 90 32.51 27.50 -0.45
N GLN A 91 33.00 27.67 -1.68
CA GLN A 91 32.76 26.77 -2.81
C GLN A 91 32.77 25.33 -2.32
N ILE A 92 31.62 24.64 -2.45
CA ILE A 92 31.43 23.28 -1.96
C ILE A 92 32.49 22.37 -2.61
N LYS A 93 33.51 21.97 -1.84
CA LYS A 93 34.62 21.08 -2.26
C LYS A 93 34.25 19.60 -2.20
N THR A 94 32.97 19.25 -2.19
CA THR A 94 32.47 17.89 -2.02
C THR A 94 31.42 17.54 -3.08
N PHE A 95 31.31 16.25 -3.40
CA PHE A 95 30.28 15.79 -4.32
C PHE A 95 28.86 15.99 -3.75
N PRO A 96 27.87 16.31 -4.60
CA PRO A 96 26.47 16.36 -4.20
C PRO A 96 26.02 15.05 -3.54
N ARG A 97 25.24 15.15 -2.46
CA ARG A 97 24.66 13.99 -1.76
C ARG A 97 23.99 13.00 -2.71
N TYR A 98 23.24 13.51 -3.68
CA TYR A 98 22.57 12.69 -4.68
C TYR A 98 23.52 11.73 -5.39
N LEU A 99 24.63 12.24 -5.92
CA LEU A 99 25.62 11.41 -6.64
C LEU A 99 26.30 10.41 -5.72
N LEU A 100 26.58 10.77 -4.46
CA LEU A 100 27.15 9.86 -3.47
C LEU A 100 26.19 8.71 -3.14
N ALA A 101 24.89 9.01 -3.02
CA ALA A 101 23.85 8.01 -2.77
C ALA A 101 23.65 7.10 -4.00
N VAL A 102 23.56 7.67 -5.20
CA VAL A 102 23.47 6.92 -6.46
C VAL A 102 24.68 6.02 -6.67
N THR A 103 25.89 6.47 -6.31
CA THR A 103 27.11 5.64 -6.38
C THR A 103 26.94 4.34 -5.59
N ARG A 104 26.46 4.42 -4.33
CA ARG A 104 26.22 3.21 -3.51
C ARG A 104 25.13 2.32 -4.08
N PHE A 105 24.09 2.92 -4.67
CA PHE A 105 23.03 2.17 -5.34
C PHE A 105 23.53 1.40 -6.56
N VAL A 106 24.30 2.06 -7.44
CA VAL A 106 24.92 1.42 -8.61
C VAL A 106 25.89 0.32 -8.17
N ALA A 107 26.70 0.56 -7.13
CA ALA A 107 27.58 -0.43 -6.56
C ALA A 107 26.83 -1.69 -6.07
N ALA A 108 25.71 -1.52 -5.34
CA ALA A 108 24.88 -2.64 -4.90
C ALA A 108 24.28 -3.43 -6.09
N LYS A 109 23.90 -2.75 -7.18
CA LYS A 109 23.43 -3.39 -8.41
C LYS A 109 24.52 -4.20 -9.12
N ILE A 110 25.77 -3.75 -9.10
CA ILE A 110 26.93 -4.50 -9.62
C ILE A 110 27.17 -5.76 -8.78
N MET A 111 27.13 -5.63 -7.45
CA MET A 111 27.27 -6.79 -6.57
C MET A 111 26.14 -7.80 -6.78
N ASP A 112 24.88 -7.37 -6.99
CA ASP A 112 23.78 -8.28 -7.34
C ASP A 112 23.96 -8.96 -8.70
N LEU A 113 24.49 -8.23 -9.70
CA LEU A 113 24.84 -8.82 -11.00
C LEU A 113 25.90 -9.93 -10.85
N SER A 114 26.85 -9.76 -9.93
CA SER A 114 27.86 -10.79 -9.62
C SER A 114 27.23 -12.11 -9.14
N LEU A 115 26.17 -12.04 -8.32
CA LEU A 115 25.45 -13.22 -7.81
C LEU A 115 24.71 -13.98 -8.91
N ILE A 116 24.33 -13.29 -10.00
CA ILE A 116 23.74 -13.92 -11.19
C ILE A 116 24.81 -14.70 -11.96
N CYS A 117 26.02 -14.14 -12.07
CA CYS A 117 27.15 -14.74 -12.79
C CYS A 117 27.73 -15.96 -12.06
N SER A 118 27.75 -15.96 -10.72
CA SER A 118 28.26 -17.07 -9.91
C SER A 118 27.40 -18.34 -9.96
N LYS A 119 26.17 -18.28 -10.51
CA LYS A 119 25.21 -19.40 -10.56
C LYS A 119 25.47 -20.40 -11.71
N GLY A 120 26.41 -20.12 -12.62
CA GLY A 120 26.65 -20.87 -13.86
C GLY A 120 27.87 -21.79 -13.93
N GLY A 121 28.67 -21.92 -12.87
CA GLY A 121 29.99 -22.59 -12.92
C GLY A 121 30.13 -23.89 -12.13
N GLY A 122 29.92 -25.03 -12.80
CA GLY A 122 30.56 -26.33 -12.49
C GLY A 122 30.09 -27.09 -11.23
N GLN A 123 29.51 -28.27 -11.47
CA GLN A 123 29.50 -29.39 -10.53
C GLN A 123 30.95 -29.71 -10.15
N ASP A 124 31.40 -29.33 -8.95
CA ASP A 124 32.45 -29.98 -8.14
C ASP A 124 32.96 -29.02 -7.05
N ALA A 125 32.31 -29.07 -5.88
CA ALA A 125 32.76 -28.65 -4.53
C ALA A 125 31.54 -28.27 -3.65
N GLY A 126 30.61 -29.20 -3.46
CA GLY A 126 29.20 -28.96 -3.10
C GLY A 126 28.86 -28.52 -1.66
N VAL A 127 29.79 -27.98 -0.84
CA VAL A 127 29.43 -27.47 0.52
C VAL A 127 30.16 -26.17 0.87
N LYS A 128 31.48 -26.05 0.65
CA LYS A 128 32.21 -24.80 0.94
C LYS A 128 31.82 -23.65 -0.01
N ARG A 129 31.47 -23.99 -1.26
CA ARG A 129 31.05 -23.02 -2.28
C ARG A 129 29.63 -22.50 -2.04
N SER A 130 28.76 -23.31 -1.41
CA SER A 130 27.41 -22.85 -1.04
C SER A 130 27.45 -21.86 0.12
N ASN A 131 28.32 -22.07 1.12
CA ASN A 131 28.41 -21.13 2.24
C ASN A 131 28.94 -19.77 1.78
N HIS A 132 30.01 -19.74 0.98
CA HIS A 132 30.58 -18.48 0.48
C HIS A 132 29.62 -17.68 -0.41
N PHE A 133 28.87 -18.34 -1.30
CA PHE A 133 27.84 -17.69 -2.11
C PHE A 133 26.70 -17.12 -1.27
N MET A 134 26.37 -17.78 -0.15
CA MET A 134 25.34 -17.30 0.77
C MET A 134 25.81 -16.09 1.57
N ASP A 135 27.06 -16.07 2.02
CA ASP A 135 27.68 -14.89 2.67
C ASP A 135 27.65 -13.69 1.71
N GLU A 136 28.03 -13.90 0.45
CA GLU A 136 27.91 -12.90 -0.62
C GLU A 136 26.47 -12.41 -0.82
N CYS A 137 25.47 -13.31 -0.82
CA CYS A 137 24.06 -12.91 -0.91
C CYS A 137 23.63 -12.06 0.29
N ILE A 138 24.09 -12.38 1.51
CA ILE A 138 23.79 -11.61 2.72
C ILE A 138 24.44 -10.22 2.64
N ASP A 139 25.67 -10.11 2.16
CA ASP A 139 26.36 -8.82 2.03
C ASP A 139 25.71 -7.90 0.98
N VAL A 140 25.24 -8.47 -0.14
CA VAL A 140 24.46 -7.71 -1.13
C VAL A 140 23.11 -7.29 -0.57
N LEU A 141 22.44 -8.16 0.20
CA LEU A 141 21.18 -7.85 0.87
C LEU A 141 21.34 -6.67 1.84
N ARG A 142 22.35 -6.73 2.72
CA ARG A 142 22.74 -5.65 3.64
C ARG A 142 23.04 -4.35 2.89
N SER A 143 23.71 -4.45 1.75
CA SER A 143 24.06 -3.29 0.91
C SER A 143 22.83 -2.60 0.32
N PHE A 144 21.86 -3.36 -0.21
CA PHE A 144 20.60 -2.76 -0.67
C PHE A 144 19.77 -2.15 0.46
N GLY A 145 19.73 -2.79 1.64
CA GLY A 145 19.05 -2.23 2.81
C GLY A 145 19.66 -0.87 3.21
N ARG A 146 20.98 -0.83 3.39
CA ARG A 146 21.72 0.40 3.74
C ARG A 146 21.57 1.50 2.68
N VAL A 147 21.54 1.14 1.40
CA VAL A 147 21.27 2.11 0.32
C VAL A 147 19.84 2.63 0.39
N GLY A 148 18.86 1.76 0.60
CA GLY A 148 17.47 2.17 0.79
C GLY A 148 17.33 3.19 1.91
N MET A 149 18.01 2.96 3.05
CA MET A 149 18.06 3.93 4.16
C MET A 149 18.66 5.25 3.74
N LEU A 150 19.84 5.19 3.10
CA LEU A 150 20.55 6.40 2.69
C LEU A 150 19.67 7.24 1.76
N MET A 151 18.91 6.61 0.87
CA MET A 151 17.98 7.32 -0.04
C MET A 151 16.84 7.98 0.73
N LEU A 152 16.22 7.29 1.69
CA LEU A 152 15.16 7.87 2.54
C LEU A 152 15.67 9.04 3.39
N GLU A 153 16.82 8.87 4.05
CA GLU A 153 17.46 9.94 4.82
C GLU A 153 17.76 11.14 3.92
N SER A 154 18.29 10.88 2.71
CA SER A 154 18.62 11.91 1.72
C SER A 154 17.39 12.66 1.20
N ALA A 155 16.29 11.96 0.94
CA ALA A 155 15.02 12.57 0.53
C ALA A 155 14.52 13.60 1.54
N SER A 156 14.76 13.34 2.84
CA SER A 156 14.34 14.24 3.92
C SER A 156 15.20 15.49 4.08
N ILE A 157 16.38 15.54 3.44
CA ILE A 157 17.33 16.66 3.54
C ILE A 157 17.41 17.43 2.21
N ASP A 158 17.29 16.73 1.08
CA ASP A 158 17.33 17.29 -0.29
C ASP A 158 15.95 17.19 -0.94
N CYS A 159 15.01 18.02 -0.46
CA CYS A 159 13.61 18.00 -0.89
C CYS A 159 13.44 18.24 -2.40
N GLY A 160 14.37 18.97 -3.05
CA GLY A 160 14.30 19.27 -4.48
C GLY A 160 14.44 18.04 -5.39
N ARG A 161 14.94 16.93 -4.86
CA ARG A 161 15.08 15.64 -5.56
C ARG A 161 14.37 14.49 -4.84
N CYS A 162 13.43 14.80 -3.95
CA CYS A 162 12.73 13.83 -3.10
C CYS A 162 12.14 12.65 -3.91
N GLU A 163 11.44 12.94 -5.02
CA GLU A 163 10.85 11.92 -5.89
C GLU A 163 11.89 10.95 -6.46
N GLU A 164 13.06 11.46 -6.85
CA GLU A 164 14.16 10.65 -7.39
C GLU A 164 14.72 9.72 -6.30
N TYR A 165 14.95 10.23 -5.09
CA TYR A 165 15.41 9.42 -3.96
C TYR A 165 14.39 8.33 -3.59
N LEU A 166 13.10 8.67 -3.52
CA LEU A 166 12.04 7.70 -3.20
C LEU A 166 11.94 6.60 -4.27
N LYS A 167 12.10 6.96 -5.55
CA LYS A 167 12.15 5.98 -6.65
C LYS A 167 13.33 5.01 -6.49
N LEU A 168 14.52 5.53 -6.19
CA LEU A 168 15.71 4.71 -5.97
C LEU A 168 15.61 3.85 -4.70
N ALA A 169 15.02 4.38 -3.62
CA ALA A 169 14.74 3.63 -2.40
C ALA A 169 13.82 2.43 -2.68
N LYS A 170 12.73 2.67 -3.41
CA LYS A 170 11.79 1.62 -3.84
C LYS A 170 12.50 0.54 -4.67
N GLU A 171 13.40 0.93 -5.56
CA GLU A 171 14.13 -0.03 -6.39
C GLU A 171 15.17 -0.84 -5.59
N ALA A 172 15.88 -0.21 -4.66
CA ALA A 172 16.81 -0.88 -3.75
C ALA A 172 16.09 -1.93 -2.90
N LEU A 173 14.92 -1.57 -2.35
CA LEU A 173 14.04 -2.46 -1.60
C LEU A 173 13.53 -3.62 -2.42
N SER A 174 13.03 -3.36 -3.63
CA SER A 174 12.57 -4.41 -4.53
C SER A 174 13.69 -5.42 -4.82
N SER A 175 14.93 -4.92 -5.00
CA SER A 175 16.11 -5.76 -5.22
C SER A 175 16.45 -6.59 -3.97
N SER A 176 16.34 -6.00 -2.77
CA SER A 176 16.49 -6.69 -1.48
C SER A 176 15.48 -7.82 -1.31
N LEU A 177 14.19 -7.56 -1.57
CA LEU A 177 13.11 -8.55 -1.49
C LEU A 177 13.29 -9.70 -2.50
N GLN A 178 13.73 -9.39 -3.72
CA GLN A 178 14.05 -10.40 -4.72
C GLN A 178 15.22 -11.28 -4.25
N LEU A 179 16.27 -10.70 -3.67
CA LEU A 179 17.40 -11.45 -3.14
C LEU A 179 17.00 -12.30 -1.93
N TRP A 180 16.18 -11.76 -1.03
CA TRP A 180 15.59 -12.50 0.10
C TRP A 180 14.82 -13.74 -0.35
N SER A 181 13.96 -13.59 -1.37
CA SER A 181 13.20 -14.71 -1.94
C SER A 181 14.08 -15.82 -2.53
N ARG A 182 15.28 -15.48 -3.02
CA ARG A 182 16.26 -16.41 -3.59
C ARG A 182 17.06 -17.19 -2.53
N ILE A 183 17.31 -16.59 -1.36
CA ILE A 183 18.01 -17.20 -0.23
C ILE A 183 17.13 -18.27 0.45
N GLY A 184 15.84 -17.96 0.66
CA GLY A 184 14.86 -18.87 1.25
C GLY A 184 14.92 -18.99 2.79
N LEU A 185 13.75 -19.00 3.44
CA LEU A 185 13.60 -18.98 4.91
C LEU A 185 14.30 -20.16 5.63
N ALA A 186 14.37 -21.32 4.98
CA ALA A 186 14.90 -22.57 5.53
C ALA A 186 16.44 -22.63 5.59
N HIS A 187 17.14 -21.80 4.82
CA HIS A 187 18.62 -21.77 4.82
C HIS A 187 19.17 -20.77 5.84
N LEU A 188 18.50 -19.64 6.01
CA LEU A 188 18.78 -18.68 7.08
C LEU A 188 18.59 -19.31 8.47
N THR A 189 17.55 -20.10 8.67
CA THR A 189 17.31 -20.83 9.94
C THR A 189 18.37 -21.90 10.26
N LYS A 190 19.13 -22.41 9.28
CA LYS A 190 20.28 -23.32 9.50
C LYS A 190 21.58 -22.57 9.84
N PHE A 191 21.75 -21.35 9.35
CA PHE A 191 22.88 -20.46 9.69
C PHE A 191 22.76 -19.84 11.10
N LYS A 192 21.62 -20.05 11.77
CA LYS A 192 21.29 -19.64 13.15
C LYS A 192 22.27 -20.15 14.24
N GLN A 193 23.22 -21.04 13.92
CA GLN A 193 24.12 -21.65 14.91
C GLN A 193 25.50 -20.96 15.05
N GLY A 194 25.78 -19.87 14.35
CA GLY A 194 27.06 -19.18 14.51
C GLY A 194 27.08 -17.76 13.96
N LEU A 195 26.59 -16.81 14.76
CA LEU A 195 26.73 -15.34 14.64
C LEU A 195 26.07 -14.62 13.44
N GLU A 196 25.67 -13.37 13.71
CA GLU A 196 25.26 -12.27 12.79
C GLU A 196 24.02 -12.45 11.90
N LEU A 197 23.13 -13.43 12.12
CA LEU A 197 21.82 -13.42 11.46
C LEU A 197 20.75 -12.71 12.28
N GLU A 198 20.81 -12.77 13.61
CA GLU A 198 19.94 -11.99 14.49
C GLU A 198 20.22 -10.50 14.31
N ASP A 199 21.48 -10.06 14.28
CA ASP A 199 21.80 -8.65 13.98
C ASP A 199 21.40 -8.21 12.55
N VAL A 200 21.31 -9.14 11.58
CA VAL A 200 20.90 -8.83 10.20
C VAL A 200 19.41 -8.86 10.02
N VAL A 201 18.73 -9.78 10.69
CA VAL A 201 17.28 -9.82 10.77
C VAL A 201 16.81 -8.65 11.60
N ASP A 202 17.48 -8.29 12.69
CA ASP A 202 17.23 -7.09 13.50
C ASP A 202 17.65 -5.83 12.73
N ASP A 203 18.74 -5.79 11.96
CA ASP A 203 19.04 -4.64 11.09
C ASP A 203 18.02 -4.52 9.94
N LEU A 204 17.55 -5.63 9.35
CA LEU A 204 16.54 -5.65 8.27
C LEU A 204 15.12 -5.42 8.79
N TRP A 205 14.84 -5.84 10.03
CA TRP A 205 13.62 -5.63 10.77
C TRP A 205 13.59 -4.21 11.29
N ASP A 206 14.66 -3.70 11.91
CA ASP A 206 14.80 -2.30 12.27
C ASP A 206 14.79 -1.40 11.02
N PHE A 207 15.37 -1.87 9.92
CA PHE A 207 15.29 -1.20 8.62
C PHE A 207 13.86 -1.16 8.08
N CYS A 208 13.16 -2.29 8.02
CA CYS A 208 11.80 -2.39 7.46
C CYS A 208 10.69 -1.88 8.42
N MET A 209 10.90 -1.99 9.74
CA MET A 209 9.89 -1.82 10.79
C MET A 209 10.20 -0.66 11.74
N ASP A 210 11.45 -0.33 12.06
CA ASP A 210 11.77 0.83 12.94
C ASP A 210 12.14 2.10 12.15
N ARG A 211 12.76 2.02 10.97
CA ARG A 211 13.26 3.20 10.23
C ARG A 211 12.61 3.48 8.88
N MET A 212 12.07 2.45 8.21
CA MET A 212 11.12 2.67 7.13
C MET A 212 9.76 3.09 7.65
N LEU A 213 9.44 2.79 8.92
CA LEU A 213 8.22 3.22 9.57
C LEU A 213 8.39 4.39 10.56
N VAL A 214 9.62 4.74 11.00
CA VAL A 214 9.83 5.88 11.91
C VAL A 214 11.12 6.66 11.57
N PRO A 215 11.08 7.97 11.29
CA PRO A 215 9.93 8.86 11.39
C PRO A 215 9.38 9.10 9.99
N TYR A 216 8.16 8.63 9.72
CA TYR A 216 7.36 9.27 8.69
C TYR A 216 7.26 10.75 9.04
N LYS A 217 8.11 11.57 8.42
CA LYS A 217 8.07 13.01 8.63
C LYS A 217 6.82 13.54 7.95
N SER A 218 6.19 14.52 8.59
CA SER A 218 5.06 15.25 8.04
C SER A 218 5.28 15.72 6.59
N CYS A 219 6.54 15.98 6.19
CA CYS A 219 6.89 16.49 4.87
C CYS A 219 6.62 15.57 3.67
N TYR A 220 6.43 14.26 3.87
CA TYR A 220 6.05 13.32 2.79
C TYR A 220 4.87 12.41 3.17
N ALA A 221 4.20 12.72 4.28
CA ALA A 221 3.09 11.95 4.79
C ALA A 221 1.92 11.91 3.81
N LYS A 222 1.67 13.03 3.10
CA LYS A 222 0.59 13.12 2.12
C LYS A 222 0.79 12.13 0.97
N GLU A 223 1.95 12.17 0.33
CA GLU A 223 2.27 11.33 -0.83
C GLU A 223 2.26 9.83 -0.46
N LEU A 224 2.74 9.51 0.73
CA LEU A 224 2.71 8.16 1.27
C LEU A 224 1.26 7.68 1.49
N LEU A 225 0.46 8.48 2.19
CA LEU A 225 -0.94 8.12 2.48
C LEU A 225 -1.78 8.07 1.19
N ASP A 226 -1.53 8.94 0.22
CA ASP A 226 -2.16 8.88 -1.11
C ASP A 226 -1.81 7.59 -1.87
N LEU A 227 -0.52 7.19 -1.85
CA LEU A 227 -0.08 5.93 -2.46
C LEU A 227 -0.76 4.73 -1.79
N MET A 228 -0.75 4.69 -0.46
CA MET A 228 -1.33 3.60 0.32
C MET A 228 -2.84 3.51 0.14
N LYS A 229 -3.52 4.66 0.06
CA LYS A 229 -4.94 4.74 -0.26
C LYS A 229 -5.22 4.16 -1.65
N SER A 230 -4.42 4.53 -2.65
CA SER A 230 -4.56 4.00 -4.01
C SER A 230 -4.35 2.48 -4.07
N VAL A 231 -3.43 1.93 -3.27
CA VAL A 231 -3.20 0.48 -3.18
C VAL A 231 -4.41 -0.22 -2.55
N SER A 232 -4.90 0.29 -1.41
CA SER A 232 -6.12 -0.19 -0.76
C SER A 232 -7.34 -0.18 -1.70
N ASP A 233 -7.55 0.93 -2.41
CA ASP A 233 -8.62 1.03 -3.41
C ASP A 233 -8.43 0.03 -4.57
N GLY A 234 -7.18 -0.25 -4.94
CA GLY A 234 -6.83 -1.25 -5.96
C GLY A 234 -7.19 -2.68 -5.56
N PHE A 235 -6.85 -3.06 -4.33
CA PHE A 235 -7.21 -4.37 -3.77
C PHE A 235 -8.72 -4.55 -3.65
N HIS A 236 -9.43 -3.53 -3.14
CA HIS A 236 -10.88 -3.55 -3.07
C HIS A 236 -11.51 -3.72 -4.46
N ARG A 237 -11.14 -2.90 -5.45
CA ARG A 237 -11.68 -2.99 -6.83
C ARG A 237 -11.39 -4.33 -7.52
N SER A 238 -10.30 -4.99 -7.13
CA SER A 238 -9.88 -6.27 -7.72
C SER A 238 -10.34 -7.48 -6.89
N ASN A 239 -11.16 -7.27 -5.85
CA ASN A 239 -11.61 -8.29 -4.89
C ASN A 239 -10.45 -9.11 -4.28
N GLN A 240 -9.29 -8.49 -4.05
CA GLN A 240 -8.12 -9.13 -3.44
C GLN A 240 -8.19 -9.04 -1.91
N HIS A 241 -9.26 -9.57 -1.32
CA HIS A 241 -9.57 -9.44 0.11
C HIS A 241 -8.46 -10.02 1.01
N GLU A 242 -7.81 -11.11 0.59
CA GLU A 242 -6.70 -11.72 1.33
C GLU A 242 -5.49 -10.79 1.49
N LEU A 243 -5.23 -9.92 0.50
CA LEU A 243 -4.12 -8.96 0.54
C LEU A 243 -4.49 -7.67 1.28
N GLN A 244 -5.78 -7.34 1.34
CA GLN A 244 -6.27 -6.14 2.02
C GLN A 244 -5.96 -6.17 3.53
N THR A 245 -6.13 -7.32 4.16
CA THR A 245 -5.95 -7.52 5.59
C THR A 245 -4.54 -7.16 6.10
N PRO A 246 -3.45 -7.84 5.66
CA PRO A 246 -2.11 -7.51 6.12
C PRO A 246 -1.69 -6.10 5.71
N PHE A 247 -2.21 -5.59 4.58
CA PHE A 247 -1.94 -4.23 4.13
C PHE A 247 -2.53 -3.17 5.08
N VAL A 248 -3.77 -3.35 5.52
CA VAL A 248 -4.44 -2.40 6.43
C VAL A 248 -3.77 -2.37 7.79
N GLU A 249 -3.37 -3.53 8.33
CA GLU A 249 -2.64 -3.62 9.59
C GLU A 249 -1.35 -2.80 9.55
N GLU A 250 -0.59 -2.90 8.45
CA GLU A 250 0.60 -2.08 8.23
C GLU A 250 0.24 -0.60 8.07
N ALA A 251 -0.81 -0.30 7.31
CA ALA A 251 -1.24 1.08 7.06
C ALA A 251 -1.65 1.83 8.32
N LEU A 252 -2.29 1.16 9.27
CA LEU A 252 -2.64 1.75 10.55
C LEU A 252 -1.39 1.99 11.41
N ARG A 253 -0.42 1.04 11.41
CA ARG A 253 0.85 1.24 12.10
C ARG A 253 1.61 2.46 11.57
N VAL A 254 1.66 2.63 10.25
CA VAL A 254 2.22 3.82 9.58
C VAL A 254 1.55 5.10 10.08
N CYS A 255 0.22 5.10 10.19
CA CYS A 255 -0.52 6.27 10.67
C CYS A 255 -0.21 6.60 12.13
N ASP A 256 -0.05 5.59 12.98
CA ASP A 256 0.24 5.79 14.40
C ASP A 256 1.69 6.26 14.62
N SER A 257 2.59 5.95 13.68
CA SER A 257 3.98 6.44 13.66
C SER A 257 4.16 7.84 13.06
N LEU A 258 3.12 8.41 12.41
CA LEU A 258 3.16 9.77 11.88
C LEU A 258 3.06 10.79 13.02
N GLU A 259 4.17 11.45 13.35
CA GLU A 259 4.17 12.55 14.31
C GLU A 259 3.40 13.75 13.73
N THR A 260 2.17 13.98 14.19
CA THR A 260 1.38 15.14 13.76
C THR A 260 1.95 16.45 14.31
N ASN A 261 2.71 16.44 15.42
CA ASN A 261 3.38 17.61 16.01
C ASN A 261 2.49 18.88 16.13
N GLY A 262 1.18 18.72 16.27
CA GLY A 262 0.20 19.81 16.31
C GLY A 262 -0.25 20.37 14.95
N ASP A 263 0.15 19.76 13.84
CA ASP A 263 -0.33 20.06 12.49
C ASP A 263 -1.74 19.49 12.29
N GLU A 264 -2.76 20.34 12.44
CA GLU A 264 -4.16 19.98 12.21
C GLU A 264 -4.43 19.51 10.78
N SER A 265 -3.66 19.98 9.79
CA SER A 265 -3.87 19.59 8.39
C SER A 265 -3.44 18.14 8.17
N LEU A 266 -2.31 17.75 8.77
CA LEU A 266 -1.83 16.38 8.74
C LEU A 266 -2.75 15.46 9.56
N ALA A 267 -3.23 15.90 10.73
CA ALA A 267 -4.17 15.11 11.53
C ALA A 267 -5.46 14.81 10.74
N ARG A 268 -6.07 15.81 10.10
CA ARG A 268 -7.25 15.59 9.24
C ARG A 268 -6.96 14.68 8.06
N LEU A 269 -5.75 14.75 7.50
CA LEU A 269 -5.33 13.90 6.39
C LEU A 269 -5.16 12.44 6.84
N VAL A 270 -4.60 12.20 8.02
CA VAL A 270 -4.53 10.87 8.64
C VAL A 270 -5.93 10.33 8.94
N ASP A 271 -6.83 11.14 9.49
CA ASP A 271 -8.21 10.72 9.77
C ASP A 271 -8.97 10.36 8.49
N ALA A 272 -8.86 11.18 7.44
CA ALA A 272 -9.47 10.90 6.14
C ALA A 272 -8.90 9.63 5.49
N PHE A 273 -7.60 9.38 5.66
CA PHE A 273 -6.96 8.14 5.24
C PHE A 273 -7.48 6.93 6.04
N LYS A 274 -7.50 7.01 7.37
CA LYS A 274 -8.00 5.95 8.27
C LYS A 274 -9.45 5.60 7.92
N GLN A 275 -10.31 6.61 7.77
CA GLN A 275 -11.70 6.43 7.32
C GLN A 275 -11.77 5.60 6.02
N ARG A 276 -11.02 5.98 4.99
CA ARG A 276 -11.07 5.30 3.70
C ARG A 276 -10.55 3.87 3.76
N VAL A 277 -9.39 3.66 4.39
CA VAL A 277 -8.73 2.35 4.42
C VAL A 277 -9.51 1.36 5.29
N LEU A 278 -10.05 1.80 6.43
CA LEU A 278 -10.89 0.97 7.29
C LEU A 278 -12.23 0.62 6.63
N VAL A 279 -12.84 1.52 5.84
CA VAL A 279 -14.05 1.19 5.07
C VAL A 279 -13.76 0.12 4.02
N ASN A 280 -12.68 0.25 3.26
CA ASN A 280 -12.28 -0.78 2.28
C ASN A 280 -11.97 -2.13 2.95
N PHE A 281 -11.37 -2.08 4.15
CA PHE A 281 -11.10 -3.27 4.95
C PHE A 281 -12.40 -3.92 5.42
N LEU A 282 -13.32 -3.13 6.00
CA LEU A 282 -14.63 -3.61 6.44
C LEU A 282 -15.39 -4.29 5.31
N GLN A 283 -15.43 -3.69 4.12
CA GLN A 283 -16.05 -4.30 2.94
C GLN A 283 -15.42 -5.64 2.57
N SER A 284 -14.10 -5.77 2.73
CA SER A 284 -13.40 -7.04 2.48
C SER A 284 -13.74 -8.09 3.53
N LEU A 285 -13.86 -7.69 4.80
CA LEU A 285 -14.27 -8.58 5.88
C LEU A 285 -15.73 -9.04 5.72
N CYS A 286 -16.62 -8.15 5.28
CA CYS A 286 -17.99 -8.50 4.92
C CYS A 286 -18.01 -9.52 3.77
N ALA A 287 -17.21 -9.31 2.73
CA ALA A 287 -17.11 -10.23 1.59
C ALA A 287 -16.57 -11.62 1.98
N THR A 288 -15.74 -11.70 3.02
CA THR A 288 -15.23 -12.98 3.56
C THR A 288 -16.07 -13.53 4.70
N ALA A 289 -17.18 -12.88 5.06
CA ALA A 289 -18.04 -13.22 6.20
C ALA A 289 -17.28 -13.34 7.55
N ASP A 290 -16.25 -12.52 7.75
CA ASP A 290 -15.48 -12.49 8.99
C ASP A 290 -16.09 -11.49 9.98
N THR A 291 -17.15 -11.93 10.67
CA THR A 291 -18.00 -11.09 11.51
C THR A 291 -17.25 -10.49 12.70
N GLU A 292 -16.39 -11.26 13.36
CA GLU A 292 -15.65 -10.81 14.55
C GLU A 292 -14.69 -9.67 14.22
N ARG A 293 -13.92 -9.81 13.14
CA ARG A 293 -12.99 -8.76 12.71
C ARG A 293 -13.72 -7.55 12.15
N ALA A 294 -14.85 -7.75 11.47
CA ALA A 294 -15.67 -6.68 10.96
C ALA A 294 -16.22 -5.80 12.09
N GLU A 295 -16.69 -6.40 13.19
CA GLU A 295 -17.11 -5.67 14.38
C GLU A 295 -15.98 -4.80 14.96
N ALA A 296 -14.78 -5.39 15.13
CA ALA A 296 -13.63 -4.66 15.62
C ALA A 296 -13.24 -3.50 14.67
N CYS A 297 -13.24 -3.74 13.36
CA CYS A 297 -12.96 -2.73 12.35
C CYS A 297 -13.99 -1.59 12.37
N TYR A 298 -15.28 -1.92 12.49
CA TYR A 298 -16.38 -0.95 12.56
C TYR A 298 -16.22 0.03 13.73
N GLN A 299 -15.75 -0.44 14.89
CA GLN A 299 -15.49 0.44 16.05
C GLN A 299 -14.30 1.38 15.86
N LEU A 300 -13.37 1.04 14.94
CA LEU A 300 -12.19 1.87 14.64
C LEU A 300 -12.45 2.94 13.59
N ILE A 301 -13.55 2.83 12.82
CA ILE A 301 -13.89 3.79 11.77
C ILE A 301 -14.30 5.13 12.42
N PRO A 302 -13.61 6.25 12.12
CA PRO A 302 -13.93 7.56 12.70
C PRO A 302 -15.38 7.99 12.53
N ALA A 303 -15.95 7.80 11.34
CA ALA A 303 -17.35 8.13 11.04
C ALA A 303 -18.20 6.86 10.84
N ASN A 304 -18.13 5.93 11.79
CA ASN A 304 -18.83 4.64 11.69
C ASN A 304 -20.36 4.72 11.62
N ARG A 305 -20.95 5.87 11.97
CA ARG A 305 -22.39 6.12 11.84
C ARG A 305 -22.81 6.60 10.45
N GLU A 306 -21.89 6.74 9.50
CA GLU A 306 -22.26 7.06 8.12
C GLU A 306 -23.22 6.00 7.55
N PRO A 307 -24.28 6.42 6.83
CA PRO A 307 -25.33 5.52 6.34
C PRO A 307 -24.82 4.24 5.67
N LYS A 308 -23.87 4.38 4.74
CA LYS A 308 -23.30 3.25 3.99
C LYS A 308 -22.54 2.26 4.85
N ILE A 309 -21.94 2.72 5.95
CA ILE A 309 -21.17 1.88 6.86
C ILE A 309 -22.12 1.10 7.77
N LEU A 310 -23.17 1.76 8.26
CA LEU A 310 -24.26 1.11 8.98
C LEU A 310 -24.92 0.04 8.10
N LEU A 311 -25.23 0.36 6.85
CA LEU A 311 -25.84 -0.58 5.90
C LEU A 311 -24.94 -1.81 5.65
N LEU A 312 -23.63 -1.63 5.49
CA LEU A 312 -22.66 -2.74 5.37
C LEU A 312 -22.72 -3.69 6.57
N MET A 313 -22.76 -3.14 7.78
CA MET A 313 -22.85 -3.95 9.00
C MET A 313 -24.22 -4.62 9.17
N VAL A 314 -25.31 -3.93 8.81
CA VAL A 314 -26.66 -4.51 8.80
C VAL A 314 -26.70 -5.73 7.90
N ASN A 315 -26.21 -5.61 6.66
CA ASN A 315 -26.17 -6.73 5.71
C ASN A 315 -25.31 -7.89 6.23
N LEU A 316 -24.13 -7.59 6.80
CA LEU A 316 -23.28 -8.62 7.40
C LEU A 316 -23.99 -9.40 8.51
N TYR A 317 -24.72 -8.71 9.40
CA TYR A 317 -25.46 -9.39 10.47
C TYR A 317 -26.66 -10.18 9.95
N ILE A 318 -27.35 -9.69 8.92
CA ILE A 318 -28.41 -10.44 8.24
C ILE A 318 -27.85 -11.73 7.65
N ASP A 319 -26.73 -11.67 6.93
CA ASP A 319 -26.06 -12.83 6.36
C ASP A 319 -25.59 -13.82 7.45
N ALA A 320 -25.18 -13.30 8.61
CA ALA A 320 -24.83 -14.10 9.79
C ALA A 320 -26.05 -14.61 10.59
N ASN A 321 -27.28 -14.26 10.21
CA ASN A 321 -28.53 -14.52 10.94
C ASN A 321 -28.62 -13.90 12.35
N ASP A 322 -27.85 -12.84 12.63
CA ASP A 322 -27.92 -12.06 13.87
C ASP A 322 -28.87 -10.87 13.70
N PHE A 323 -30.17 -11.17 13.65
CA PHE A 323 -31.22 -10.18 13.38
C PHE A 323 -31.41 -9.17 14.52
N GLU A 324 -30.97 -9.47 15.73
CA GLU A 324 -31.06 -8.53 16.86
C GLU A 324 -30.07 -7.38 16.67
N LYS A 325 -28.80 -7.70 16.35
CA LYS A 325 -27.80 -6.66 16.05
C LYS A 325 -28.10 -5.91 14.77
N ALA A 326 -28.58 -6.61 13.73
CA ALA A 326 -29.00 -5.97 12.48
C ALA A 326 -30.09 -4.93 12.74
N GLN A 327 -31.12 -5.26 13.54
CA GLN A 327 -32.18 -4.32 13.89
C GLN A 327 -31.65 -3.10 14.64
N GLN A 328 -30.76 -3.29 15.62
CA GLN A 328 -30.17 -2.18 16.39
C GLN A 328 -29.44 -1.18 15.49
N LEU A 329 -28.61 -1.65 14.55
CA LEU A 329 -27.91 -0.78 13.62
C LEU A 329 -28.84 -0.14 12.59
N LEU A 330 -29.89 -0.85 12.17
CA LEU A 330 -30.87 -0.33 11.23
C LEU A 330 -31.68 0.83 11.83
N LEU A 331 -32.03 0.75 13.11
CA LEU A 331 -32.66 1.87 13.82
C LEU A 331 -31.74 3.09 13.94
N LEU A 332 -30.41 2.90 14.02
CA LEU A 332 -29.45 4.00 13.94
C LEU A 332 -29.37 4.58 12.52
N LEU A 333 -29.46 3.73 11.49
CA LEU A 333 -29.44 4.15 10.08
C LEU A 333 -30.65 5.05 9.77
N PHE A 334 -31.83 4.72 10.30
CA PHE A 334 -33.03 5.54 10.11
C PHE A 334 -32.91 6.96 10.67
N GLN A 335 -31.95 7.20 11.57
CA GLN A 335 -31.67 8.52 12.13
C GLN A 335 -30.70 9.35 11.28
N GLN A 336 -30.11 8.80 10.20
CA GLN A 336 -29.03 9.45 9.43
C GLN A 336 -29.48 10.28 8.21
N ASP A 337 -30.76 10.67 8.13
CA ASP A 337 -31.32 11.50 7.03
C ASP A 337 -30.91 11.03 5.62
N ASN A 338 -31.00 9.72 5.40
CA ASN A 338 -30.70 9.08 4.12
C ASN A 338 -31.75 8.00 3.86
N LEU A 339 -32.79 8.40 3.11
CA LEU A 339 -33.93 7.56 2.81
C LEU A 339 -33.55 6.32 2.00
N ASP A 340 -32.69 6.47 0.99
CA ASP A 340 -32.34 5.38 0.06
C ASP A 340 -31.64 4.23 0.79
N ASP A 341 -30.58 4.53 1.56
CA ASP A 341 -29.84 3.52 2.33
C ASP A 341 -30.76 2.91 3.43
N SER A 342 -31.68 3.71 3.99
CA SER A 342 -32.65 3.26 4.99
C SER A 342 -33.69 2.30 4.41
N ILE A 343 -34.23 2.58 3.22
CA ILE A 343 -35.13 1.68 2.49
C ILE A 343 -34.39 0.38 2.14
N GLU A 344 -33.16 0.48 1.63
CA GLU A 344 -32.36 -0.69 1.28
C GLU A 344 -32.12 -1.59 2.50
N GLY A 345 -31.72 -1.01 3.64
CA GLY A 345 -31.53 -1.74 4.89
C GLY A 345 -32.81 -2.41 5.41
N ALA A 346 -33.94 -1.68 5.38
CA ALA A 346 -35.24 -2.23 5.78
C ALA A 346 -35.66 -3.40 4.88
N ARG A 347 -35.42 -3.29 3.58
CA ARG A 347 -35.69 -4.33 2.60
C ARG A 347 -34.83 -5.56 2.83
N SER A 348 -33.53 -5.42 2.97
CA SER A 348 -32.61 -6.53 3.27
C SER A 348 -33.01 -7.25 4.56
N TYR A 349 -33.36 -6.50 5.61
CA TYR A 349 -33.78 -7.07 6.89
C TYR A 349 -35.09 -7.87 6.76
N ALA A 350 -36.11 -7.27 6.13
CA ALA A 350 -37.39 -7.93 5.89
C ALA A 350 -37.22 -9.18 5.02
N GLN A 351 -36.39 -9.12 3.97
CA GLN A 351 -36.07 -10.26 3.12
C GLN A 351 -35.36 -11.38 3.89
N GLY A 352 -34.39 -11.04 4.75
CA GLY A 352 -33.70 -12.01 5.61
C GLY A 352 -34.64 -12.78 6.55
N LEU A 353 -35.73 -12.12 6.99
CA LEU A 353 -36.81 -12.73 7.76
C LEU A 353 -37.96 -13.29 6.90
N SER A 354 -37.76 -13.42 5.59
CA SER A 354 -38.77 -13.91 4.63
C SER A 354 -40.10 -13.14 4.73
N PHE A 355 -40.00 -11.83 4.92
CA PHE A 355 -41.11 -10.90 5.14
C PHE A 355 -42.07 -11.34 6.25
N SER A 356 -41.59 -11.95 7.34
CA SER A 356 -42.44 -12.22 8.52
C SER A 356 -43.06 -10.94 9.08
N GLU A 357 -44.05 -11.05 9.98
CA GLU A 357 -44.62 -9.88 10.67
C GLU A 357 -43.52 -9.06 11.39
N ASP A 358 -42.58 -9.73 12.06
CA ASP A 358 -41.45 -9.09 12.71
C ASP A 358 -40.52 -8.39 11.70
N GLY A 359 -40.32 -9.00 10.53
CA GLY A 359 -39.56 -8.39 9.43
C GLY A 359 -40.26 -7.17 8.83
N LEU A 360 -41.60 -7.17 8.77
CA LEU A 360 -42.37 -6.03 8.27
C LEU A 360 -42.53 -4.90 9.31
N ASP A 361 -42.41 -5.21 10.60
CA ASP A 361 -42.48 -4.22 11.67
C ASP A 361 -41.38 -3.15 11.55
N ILE A 362 -40.23 -3.50 10.95
CA ILE A 362 -39.13 -2.56 10.71
C ILE A 362 -39.54 -1.40 9.80
N TYR A 363 -40.46 -1.62 8.86
CA TYR A 363 -40.97 -0.56 8.00
C TYR A 363 -41.87 0.42 8.76
N ARG A 364 -42.51 -0.01 9.87
CA ARG A 364 -43.24 0.91 10.74
C ARG A 364 -42.28 1.88 11.43
N HIS A 365 -41.12 1.39 11.87
CA HIS A 365 -40.05 2.25 12.38
C HIS A 365 -39.51 3.19 11.31
N LEU A 366 -39.35 2.74 10.06
CA LEU A 366 -38.93 3.59 8.96
C LEU A 366 -39.95 4.71 8.67
N LEU A 367 -41.23 4.36 8.56
CA LEU A 367 -42.33 5.32 8.35
C LEU A 367 -42.45 6.34 9.48
N TYR A 368 -42.14 5.95 10.72
CA TYR A 368 -42.12 6.88 11.84
C TYR A 368 -41.03 7.96 11.68
N ASN A 369 -39.87 7.61 11.12
CA ASN A 369 -38.76 8.54 10.92
C ASN A 369 -38.91 9.37 9.63
N TYR A 370 -39.47 8.78 8.57
CA TYR A 370 -39.62 9.41 7.25
C TYR A 370 -41.09 9.52 6.82
N GLY A 371 -41.96 9.99 7.71
CA GLY A 371 -43.42 10.03 7.46
C GLY A 371 -43.82 10.79 6.19
N ASP A 372 -43.05 11.82 5.83
CA ASP A 372 -43.24 12.61 4.60
C ASP A 372 -42.93 11.82 3.32
N SER A 373 -42.13 10.76 3.42
CA SER A 373 -41.78 9.83 2.33
C SER A 373 -42.56 8.52 2.40
N SER A 374 -43.74 8.55 3.02
CA SER A 374 -44.60 7.36 3.17
C SER A 374 -45.00 6.75 1.83
N PHE A 375 -45.09 7.53 0.75
CA PHE A 375 -45.39 7.02 -0.57
C PHE A 375 -44.28 6.09 -1.10
N GLU A 376 -43.02 6.56 -1.07
CA GLU A 376 -41.84 5.82 -1.51
C GLU A 376 -41.67 4.52 -0.71
N ILE A 377 -41.84 4.61 0.61
CA ILE A 377 -41.68 3.46 1.50
C ILE A 377 -42.77 2.41 1.23
N ASN A 378 -44.04 2.82 1.15
CA ASN A 378 -45.13 1.89 0.86
C ASN A 378 -45.02 1.28 -0.54
N LEU A 379 -44.54 2.06 -1.51
CA LEU A 379 -44.27 1.57 -2.87
C LEU A 379 -43.19 0.48 -2.84
N ASP A 380 -42.10 0.69 -2.10
CA ASP A 380 -41.04 -0.30 -1.95
C ASP A 380 -41.55 -1.60 -1.32
N ILE A 381 -42.29 -1.49 -0.21
CA ILE A 381 -42.90 -2.63 0.48
C ILE A 381 -43.78 -3.42 -0.50
N ALA A 382 -44.69 -2.74 -1.19
CA ALA A 382 -45.63 -3.41 -2.07
C ALA A 382 -44.93 -4.09 -3.26
N CYS A 383 -43.93 -3.44 -3.86
CA CYS A 383 -43.16 -4.05 -4.95
C CYS A 383 -42.43 -5.33 -4.50
N ASN A 384 -41.82 -5.31 -3.31
CA ASN A 384 -41.11 -6.46 -2.77
C ASN A 384 -42.05 -7.60 -2.35
N LEU A 385 -43.18 -7.27 -1.72
CA LEU A 385 -44.20 -8.25 -1.34
C LEU A 385 -44.90 -8.90 -2.55
N ALA A 386 -44.97 -8.21 -3.69
CA ALA A 386 -45.57 -8.77 -4.90
C ALA A 386 -44.79 -9.98 -5.45
N LEU A 387 -43.49 -10.06 -5.12
CA LEU A 387 -42.61 -11.18 -5.50
C LEU A 387 -42.84 -12.42 -4.64
N ASP A 388 -43.47 -12.29 -3.46
CA ASP A 388 -43.89 -13.42 -2.61
C ASP A 388 -45.30 -13.89 -3.00
N GLU A 389 -45.43 -15.15 -3.41
CA GLU A 389 -46.70 -15.75 -3.83
C GLU A 389 -47.80 -15.63 -2.76
N ASN A 390 -47.43 -15.73 -1.47
CA ASN A 390 -48.38 -15.70 -0.37
C ASN A 390 -48.87 -14.27 -0.05
N LYS A 391 -48.12 -13.25 -0.49
CA LYS A 391 -48.38 -11.83 -0.18
C LYS A 391 -48.77 -11.00 -1.41
N ARG A 392 -48.71 -11.59 -2.60
CA ARG A 392 -49.03 -10.93 -3.88
C ARG A 392 -50.38 -10.21 -3.91
N TYR A 393 -51.43 -10.80 -3.34
CA TYR A 393 -52.75 -10.15 -3.33
C TYR A 393 -52.75 -8.86 -2.47
N GLN A 394 -52.12 -8.90 -1.30
CA GLN A 394 -52.00 -7.73 -0.41
C GLN A 394 -51.17 -6.63 -1.08
N ALA A 395 -50.05 -7.02 -1.71
CA ALA A 395 -49.21 -6.11 -2.47
C ALA A 395 -49.97 -5.42 -3.62
N MET A 396 -50.77 -6.17 -4.38
CA MET A 396 -51.54 -5.62 -5.50
C MET A 396 -52.61 -4.63 -5.05
N ASP A 397 -53.29 -4.88 -3.93
CA ASP A 397 -54.27 -3.93 -3.40
C ASP A 397 -53.59 -2.65 -2.91
N GLU A 398 -52.39 -2.75 -2.33
CA GLU A 398 -51.62 -1.59 -1.91
C GLU A 398 -51.08 -0.78 -3.10
N ILE A 399 -50.61 -1.44 -4.18
CA ILE A 399 -50.21 -0.76 -5.43
C ILE A 399 -51.38 0.02 -6.03
N LYS A 400 -52.61 -0.55 -6.02
CA LYS A 400 -53.81 0.16 -6.49
C LYS A 400 -54.08 1.40 -5.62
N ARG A 401 -54.04 1.25 -4.29
CA ARG A 401 -54.22 2.35 -3.34
C ARG A 401 -53.21 3.47 -3.60
N LEU A 402 -51.93 3.13 -3.82
CA LEU A 402 -50.87 4.09 -4.11
C LEU A 402 -51.07 4.79 -5.46
N LYS A 403 -51.53 4.05 -6.48
CA LYS A 403 -51.86 4.63 -7.79
C LYS A 403 -52.94 5.71 -7.65
N ASP A 404 -53.97 5.48 -6.85
CA ASP A 404 -55.04 6.46 -6.64
C ASP A 404 -54.51 7.71 -5.92
N VAL A 405 -53.66 7.53 -4.89
CA VAL A 405 -52.99 8.65 -4.18
C VAL A 405 -52.07 9.46 -5.10
N ALA A 406 -51.39 8.81 -6.05
CA ALA A 406 -50.57 9.49 -7.04
C ALA A 406 -51.45 10.32 -7.99
N LEU A 407 -52.64 9.84 -8.37
CA LEU A 407 -53.57 10.51 -9.28
C LEU A 407 -54.18 11.76 -8.69
N GLU A 408 -54.36 11.78 -7.36
CA GLU A 408 -54.84 12.94 -6.63
C GLU A 408 -53.75 13.99 -6.40
N ASN A 409 -52.47 13.59 -6.41
CA ASN A 409 -51.32 14.46 -6.21
C ASN A 409 -50.55 14.66 -7.52
N GLU A 410 -51.00 15.60 -8.36
CA GLU A 410 -50.35 16.02 -9.63
C GLU A 410 -48.89 16.52 -9.48
N GLN A 411 -48.30 16.49 -8.28
CA GLN A 411 -46.92 16.89 -7.95
C GLN A 411 -45.90 15.74 -7.98
N TYR A 412 -46.29 14.47 -8.09
CA TYR A 412 -45.34 13.36 -8.19
C TYR A 412 -44.88 13.16 -9.64
N GLU A 413 -43.56 13.27 -9.88
CA GLU A 413 -42.93 13.24 -11.20
C GLU A 413 -43.37 12.04 -12.08
N ALA A 414 -43.49 12.29 -13.39
CA ALA A 414 -43.96 11.35 -14.42
C ALA A 414 -43.19 10.01 -14.46
N ASP A 415 -41.96 9.96 -13.95
CA ASP A 415 -41.13 8.75 -13.92
C ASP A 415 -41.61 7.71 -12.89
N LYS A 416 -42.17 8.13 -11.74
CA LYS A 416 -42.72 7.20 -10.72
C LYS A 416 -44.01 6.54 -11.19
N TYR A 417 -44.81 7.27 -11.97
CA TYR A 417 -46.00 6.75 -12.66
C TYR A 417 -45.66 5.63 -13.64
N HIS A 418 -44.56 5.78 -14.37
CA HIS A 418 -44.12 4.80 -15.34
C HIS A 418 -43.72 3.47 -14.66
N CYS A 419 -43.15 3.53 -13.46
CA CYS A 419 -42.80 2.36 -12.65
C CYS A 419 -44.05 1.62 -12.13
N LEU A 420 -45.02 2.35 -11.57
CA LEU A 420 -46.30 1.80 -11.12
C LEU A 420 -47.09 1.12 -12.26
N CYS A 421 -47.14 1.75 -13.44
CA CYS A 421 -47.78 1.16 -14.61
C CYS A 421 -47.00 -0.03 -15.19
N TRP A 422 -45.68 -0.09 -15.05
CA TRP A 422 -44.87 -1.20 -15.53
C TRP A 422 -44.99 -2.43 -14.60
N VAL A 423 -44.89 -2.23 -13.29
CA VAL A 423 -45.07 -3.29 -12.27
C VAL A 423 -46.49 -3.88 -12.35
N ALA A 424 -47.52 -3.04 -12.50
CA ALA A 424 -48.90 -3.50 -12.67
C ALA A 424 -49.21 -4.16 -14.03
N ASN A 425 -48.32 -4.03 -15.02
CA ASN A 425 -48.47 -4.68 -16.34
C ASN A 425 -47.65 -5.97 -16.48
N ILE A 426 -46.70 -6.22 -15.57
CA ILE A 426 -45.82 -7.41 -15.59
C ILE A 426 -46.30 -8.49 -14.62
N LEU A 427 -47.01 -8.11 -13.56
CA LEU A 427 -47.66 -9.00 -12.59
C LEU A 427 -49.14 -9.16 -12.92
#